data_AF-A0A6J6IEI7-F1
#
_entry.id   AF-A0A6J6IEI7-F1
#
_cell.length_a   1.000
_cell.length_b   1.000
_cell.length_c   1.000
_cell.angle_alpha   90.00
_cell.angle_beta   90.00
_cell.angle_gamma   90.00
#
_symmetry.space_group_name_H-M   'P 1'
#
loop_
_entity.id
_entity.type
_entity.pdbx_description
1 polymer ?
#
loop_
_entity_poly.entity_id
_entity_poly.type
_entity_poly.pdbx_seq_one_letter_code
_entity_poly.pdbx_strand_id
1 'polypeptide(L)' 'MNRGWDFVSTGHGDVPWEDSFRALAHIGYTGPISVEWEDAGMDRLVGAKEAVGFIRSLLWNKPAASFDAAFSNQ' A
#
# COMPACT_ATOMS: atom_id res chain seq x y z
N MET A 1 12.31 23.04 -17.29
CA MET A 1 12.06 21.60 -17.51
C MET A 1 10.59 21.37 -17.31
N ASN A 2 9.83 20.92 -18.32
CA ASN A 2 8.43 20.52 -18.13
C ASN A 2 8.38 19.00 -18.02
N ARG A 3 8.55 18.48 -16.81
CA ARG A 3 8.22 17.07 -16.55
C ARG A 3 6.70 16.99 -16.37
N GLY A 4 6.08 16.02 -17.02
CA GLY A 4 4.64 15.71 -16.83
C GLY A 4 4.36 14.90 -15.55
N TRP A 5 5.40 14.60 -14.76
CA TRP A 5 5.34 13.82 -13.54
C TRP A 5 6.51 14.20 -12.62
N ASP A 6 6.33 13.98 -11.32
CA ASP A 6 7.38 14.11 -10.32
C ASP A 6 7.22 13.07 -9.21
N PHE A 7 8.22 12.96 -8.33
CA PHE A 7 8.09 12.19 -7.10
C PHE A 7 7.22 12.96 -6.10
N VAL A 8 6.23 12.26 -5.56
CA VAL A 8 5.30 12.78 -4.55
C VAL A 8 5.17 11.77 -3.42
N SER A 9 4.86 12.27 -2.23
CA SER A 9 4.71 11.47 -1.03
C SER A 9 3.70 10.32 -1.25
N THR A 10 3.97 9.17 -0.65
CA THR A 10 3.16 7.96 -0.79
C THR A 10 1.69 8.24 -0.53
N GLY A 11 0.82 7.90 -1.49
CA GLY A 11 -0.62 8.14 -1.43
C GLY A 11 -1.10 9.41 -2.15
N HIS A 12 -0.18 10.26 -2.63
CA HIS A 12 -0.51 11.48 -3.37
C HIS A 12 -0.35 11.36 -4.89
N GLY A 13 0.25 10.26 -5.37
CA GLY A 13 0.42 9.97 -6.79
C GLY A 13 -0.54 8.89 -7.30
N ASP A 14 -0.26 8.39 -8.50
CA ASP A 14 -1.18 7.51 -9.25
C ASP A 14 -0.89 6.01 -9.07
N VAL A 15 -0.10 5.61 -8.07
CA VAL A 15 0.25 4.20 -7.84
C VAL A 15 -0.98 3.43 -7.34
N PRO A 16 -1.35 2.28 -7.94
CA PRO A 16 -2.46 1.45 -7.50
C PRO A 16 -2.05 0.58 -6.28
N TRP A 17 -1.94 1.21 -5.11
CA TRP A 17 -1.37 0.58 -3.91
C TRP A 17 -2.14 -0.66 -3.43
N GLU A 18 -3.48 -0.60 -3.40
CA GLU A 18 -4.29 -1.74 -2.94
C GLU A 18 -4.11 -2.97 -3.85
N ASP A 19 -4.15 -2.77 -5.17
CA ASP A 19 -3.93 -3.85 -6.14
C ASP A 19 -2.53 -4.45 -5.99
N SER A 20 -1.54 -3.58 -5.77
CA SER A 20 -0.14 -3.99 -5.56
C SER A 20 0.01 -4.87 -4.32
N PHE A 21 -0.59 -4.49 -3.19
CA PHE A 21 -0.54 -5.31 -1.97
C PHE A 21 -1.37 -6.59 -2.07
N ARG A 22 -2.52 -6.57 -2.76
CA ARG A 22 -3.29 -7.78 -3.06
C ARG A 22 -2.48 -8.76 -3.92
N ALA A 23 -1.74 -8.27 -4.91
CA ALA A 23 -0.87 -9.08 -5.74
C ALA A 23 0.28 -9.69 -4.93
N LEU A 24 0.96 -8.90 -4.08
CA LEU A 24 2.00 -9.41 -3.17
C LEU A 24 1.45 -10.49 -2.23
N ALA A 25 0.27 -10.25 -1.65
CA ALA A 25 -0.37 -11.23 -0.79
C ALA A 25 -0.78 -12.49 -1.58
N HIS A 26 -1.20 -12.36 -2.85
CA HIS A 26 -1.57 -13.48 -3.72
C HIS A 26 -0.40 -14.42 -4.00
N ILE A 27 0.79 -13.88 -4.26
CA ILE A 27 1.99 -14.68 -4.48
C ILE A 27 2.66 -15.19 -3.19
N GLY A 28 2.08 -14.90 -2.02
CA GLY A 28 2.60 -15.33 -0.73
C GLY A 28 3.86 -14.61 -0.28
N TYR A 29 4.05 -13.34 -0.70
CA TYR A 29 5.17 -12.54 -0.23
C TYR A 29 5.07 -12.24 1.27
N THR A 30 6.10 -12.58 2.04
CA THR A 30 6.16 -12.38 3.51
C THR A 30 7.35 -11.52 3.95
N GLY A 31 8.06 -10.89 3.02
CA GLY A 31 9.16 -10.00 3.33
C GLY A 31 8.70 -8.62 3.84
N PRO A 32 9.65 -7.75 4.23
CA PRO A 32 9.32 -6.40 4.67
C PRO A 32 8.86 -5.52 3.51
N ILE A 33 7.87 -4.67 3.76
CA ILE A 33 7.52 -3.55 2.87
C ILE A 33 8.35 -2.34 3.27
N SER A 34 9.29 -1.94 2.41
CA SER A 34 10.10 -0.73 2.60
C SER A 34 9.36 0.50 2.05
N VAL A 35 9.57 1.64 2.68
CA VAL A 35 9.11 2.95 2.19
C VAL A 35 10.34 3.80 1.89
N GLU A 36 10.57 4.06 0.61
CA GLU A 36 11.48 5.10 0.14
C GLU A 36 10.66 6.38 -0.04
N TRP A 37 11.12 7.50 0.51
CA TRP A 37 10.35 8.74 0.55
C TRP A 37 11.08 9.84 -0.22
N GLU A 38 10.38 10.45 -1.19
CA GLU A 38 10.83 11.60 -1.96
C GLU A 38 9.63 12.47 -2.35
N ASP A 39 9.64 13.73 -1.93
CA ASP A 39 8.68 14.76 -2.34
C ASP A 39 9.34 16.13 -2.12
N ALA A 40 9.55 16.90 -3.19
CA ALA A 40 10.17 18.22 -3.10
C ALA A 40 9.25 19.30 -2.51
N GLY A 41 7.94 19.04 -2.45
CA GLY A 41 6.90 19.94 -1.96
C GLY A 41 6.49 19.72 -0.50
N MET A 42 7.08 18.72 0.19
CA MET A 42 6.65 18.31 1.53
C MET A 42 7.84 18.20 2.51
N ASP A 43 7.61 18.47 3.80
CA ASP A 43 8.61 18.17 4.82
C ASP A 43 8.78 16.67 5.01
N ARG A 44 10.04 16.20 5.01
CA ARG A 44 10.37 14.78 5.06
C ARG A 44 9.87 14.06 6.31
N LEU A 45 9.81 14.72 7.46
CA LEU A 45 9.39 14.06 8.71
C LEU A 45 7.88 13.91 8.76
N VAL A 46 7.15 14.89 8.23
CA VAL A 46 5.70 14.80 8.04
C VAL A 46 5.38 13.73 7.00
N GLY A 47 5.98 13.83 5.81
CA GLY A 47 5.71 12.92 4.71
C GLY A 47 6.09 11.47 5.01
N ALA A 48 7.26 11.21 5.61
CA ALA A 48 7.64 9.84 5.98
C ALA A 48 6.69 9.22 7.01
N LYS A 49 6.20 10.01 7.98
CA LYS A 49 5.23 9.54 8.98
C LYS A 49 3.89 9.20 8.32
N GLU A 50 3.39 10.07 7.44
CA GLU A 50 2.13 9.86 6.72
C GLU A 50 2.22 8.66 5.77
N ALA A 51 3.32 8.54 5.02
CA ALA A 51 3.57 7.43 4.12
C ALA A 51 3.54 6.07 4.84
N VAL A 52 4.20 5.95 5.99
CA VAL A 52 4.16 4.72 6.80
C VAL A 52 2.75 4.44 7.31
N GLY A 53 2.01 5.47 7.74
CA GLY A 53 0.63 5.33 8.19
C GLY A 53 -0.30 4.84 7.07
N PHE A 54 -0.20 5.43 5.89
CA PHE A 54 -0.95 5.06 4.70
C PHE A 54 -0.64 3.62 4.26
N ILE A 55 0.63 3.24 4.16
CA ILE A 55 0.99 1.87 3.77
C ILE A 55 0.45 0.86 4.78
N ARG A 56 0.57 1.14 6.09
CA ARG A 56 0.02 0.25 7.13
C ARG A 56 -1.50 0.09 7.08
N SER A 57 -2.24 1.12 6.67
CA SER A 57 -3.69 0.99 6.51
C SER A 57 -4.09 0.05 5.37
N LEU A 58 -3.18 -0.21 4.44
CA LEU A 58 -3.38 -1.11 3.30
C LEU A 58 -2.90 -2.56 3.53
N LEU A 59 -2.23 -2.84 4.66
CA LEU A 59 -1.68 -4.16 4.99
C LEU A 59 -2.61 -4.93 5.92
N TRP A 60 -3.80 -5.31 5.43
CA TRP A 60 -4.75 -6.15 6.17
C TRP A 60 -4.55 -7.64 5.92
N ASN A 61 -4.92 -8.45 6.91
CA ASN A 61 -4.89 -9.90 6.79
C ASN A 61 -5.99 -10.41 5.86
N LYS A 62 -5.70 -11.47 5.12
CA LYS A 62 -6.72 -12.23 4.38
C LYS A 62 -7.65 -12.94 5.38
N PRO A 63 -8.93 -13.15 5.01
CA PRO A 63 -9.83 -13.98 5.83
C PRO A 63 -9.27 -15.40 5.99
N ALA A 64 -9.42 -15.96 7.20
CA ALA A 64 -8.91 -17.30 7.53
C ALA A 64 -9.78 -18.44 6.97
N ALA A 65 -11.04 -18.15 6.64
CA ALA A 65 -11.97 -19.09 6.02
C ALA A 65 -12.37 -18.61 4.63
N SER A 66 -12.69 -19.55 3.73
CA SER A 66 -13.31 -19.19 2.46
C SER A 66 -14.70 -18.64 2.69
N PHE A 67 -15.12 -17.72 1.82
CA PHE A 67 -16.47 -17.16 1.87
C PHE A 67 -17.54 -18.27 1.75
N ASP A 68 -17.34 -19.23 0.84
CA ASP A 68 -18.27 -20.34 0.61
C ASP A 68 -18.41 -21.27 1.83
N ALA A 69 -17.36 -21.41 2.64
CA ALA A 69 -17.42 -22.20 3.87
C ALA A 69 -18.41 -21.63 4.90
N ALA A 70 -18.80 -20.35 4.79
CA ALA A 70 -19.81 -19.75 5.66
C ALA A 70 -21.24 -20.22 5.34
N PHE A 71 -21.48 -20.82 4.18
CA PHE A 71 -22.80 -21.20 3.68
C PHE A 71 -23.01 -22.72 3.55
N SER A 72 -22.01 -23.53 3.89
CA SER A 72 -22.06 -24.99 3.70
C SER A 72 -23.03 -25.74 4.63
N ASN A 73 -23.62 -25.06 5.62
CA ASN A 73 -24.54 -25.65 6.62
C ASN A 73 -25.96 -25.04 6.58
N GLN A 74 -26.38 -24.41 5.47
CA GLN A 74 -27.76 -23.93 5.26
C GLN A 74 -28.60 -24.93 4.46
#